data_AF-K1UD09-F1
#
_entry.id   AF-K1UD09-F1
#
_cell.length_a   1.000
_cell.length_b   1.000
_cell.length_c   1.000
_cell.angle_alpha   90.00
_cell.angle_beta   90.00
_cell.angle_gamma   90.00
#
_symmetry.space_group_name_H-M   'P 1'
#
loop_
_entity.id
_entity.type
_entity.pdbx_description
1 polymer ?
#
loop_
_entity_poly.entity_id
_entity_poly.type
_entity_poly.pdbx_seq_one_letter_code
_entity_poly.pdbx_strand_id
1 'polypeptide(L)' 'MDITNPQRAKVLVHALPYIQEYSGKIVVIKYGGNAMISAKLKDSVMRDIVLLSLIGVKVV' A
#
# COMPACT_ATOMS: atom_id res chain seq x y z
N MET A 1 -14.56 6.56 -8.01
CA MET A 1 -14.78 5.11 -7.78
C MET A 1 -16.06 5.02 -6.99
N ASP A 2 -17.13 4.58 -7.62
CA ASP A 2 -18.46 4.52 -6.99
C ASP A 2 -18.56 3.24 -6.15
N ILE A 3 -18.05 3.33 -4.92
CA ILE A 3 -18.13 2.26 -3.92
C ILE A 3 -18.83 2.79 -2.67
N THR A 4 -19.84 2.05 -2.21
CA THR A 4 -20.60 2.37 -0.99
C THR A 4 -19.75 2.17 0.27
N ASN A 5 -20.13 2.81 1.37
CA ASN A 5 -19.43 2.64 2.66
C ASN A 5 -19.39 1.17 3.13
N PRO A 6 -20.48 0.36 3.03
CA PRO A 6 -20.42 -1.06 3.35
C PRO A 6 -19.41 -1.84 2.50
N GLN A 7 -19.32 -1.54 1.20
CA GLN A 7 -18.33 -2.17 0.32
C GLN A 7 -16.90 -1.79 0.71
N ARG A 8 -16.63 -0.52 1.06
CA ARG A 8 -15.33 -0.08 1.59
C ARG A 8 -14.96 -0.82 2.87
N ALA A 9 -15.88 -0.88 3.83
CA ALA A 9 -15.67 -1.58 5.09
C ALA A 9 -15.32 -3.06 4.85
N LYS A 10 -16.04 -3.73 3.94
CA LYS A 10 -15.76 -5.12 3.57
C LYS A 10 -14.35 -5.30 3.02
N VAL A 11 -13.90 -4.42 2.13
CA VAL A 11 -12.53 -4.46 1.58
C VAL A 11 -11.49 -4.30 2.69
N LEU A 12 -11.68 -3.34 3.60
CA LEU A 12 -10.76 -3.11 4.72
C LEU A 12 -10.70 -4.31 5.67
N VAL A 13 -11.83 -4.93 5.99
CA VAL A 13 -11.89 -6.14 6.83
C VAL A 13 -11.16 -7.30 6.15
N HIS A 14 -11.33 -7.48 4.83
CA HIS A 14 -10.63 -8.51 4.08
C HIS A 14 -9.11 -8.27 3.99
N ALA A 15 -8.66 -7.01 4.08
CA ALA A 15 -7.25 -6.66 4.10
C ALA A 15 -6.58 -6.95 5.47
N LEU A 16 -7.34 -7.03 6.55
CA LEU A 16 -6.82 -7.15 7.92
C LEU A 16 -5.83 -8.33 8.13
N PRO A 17 -6.09 -9.56 7.63
CA PRO A 17 -5.15 -10.67 7.81
C PRO A 17 -3.77 -10.38 7.21
N TYR A 18 -3.73 -9.71 6.06
CA TYR A 18 -2.46 -9.31 5.43
C TYR A 18 -1.76 -8.22 6.24
N ILE A 19 -2.50 -7.23 6.75
CA ILE A 19 -1.92 -6.19 7.61
C ILE A 19 -1.28 -6.83 8.85
N GLN A 20 -1.98 -7.77 9.49
CA GLN A 20 -1.47 -8.51 10.66
C GLN A 20 -0.24 -9.35 10.30
N GLU A 21 -0.25 -10.02 9.15
CA GLU A 21 0.88 -10.85 8.70
C GLU A 21 2.15 -10.02 8.47
N TYR A 22 2.02 -8.81 7.90
CA TYR A 22 3.18 -8.01 7.49
C TYR A 22 3.59 -6.91 8.50
N SER A 23 2.76 -6.65 9.51
CA SER A 23 3.11 -5.67 10.55
C SER A 23 4.43 -6.04 11.24
N GLY A 24 5.33 -5.06 11.36
CA GLY A 24 6.67 -5.22 11.93
C GLY A 24 7.71 -5.88 11.01
N LYS A 25 7.31 -6.48 9.88
CA LYS A 25 8.23 -7.09 8.91
C LYS A 25 8.92 -6.04 8.05
N ILE A 26 10.09 -6.40 7.52
CA ILE A 26 10.85 -5.59 6.56
C ILE A 26 10.45 -6.00 5.14
N VAL A 27 10.12 -5.03 4.30
CA VAL A 27 9.83 -5.23 2.87
C VAL A 27 10.76 -4.35 2.06
N VAL A 28 11.64 -4.97 1.28
CA VAL A 28 12.59 -4.27 0.41
C VAL A 28 11.94 -4.03 -0.95
N ILE A 29 11.79 -2.77 -1.36
CA ILE A 29 11.12 -2.40 -2.62
C ILE A 29 12.14 -1.82 -3.59
N LYS A 30 12.39 -2.56 -4.68
CA LYS A 30 13.20 -2.04 -5.79
C LYS A 30 12.37 -1.06 -6.63
N TYR A 31 12.60 0.23 -6.41
CA TYR A 31 11.99 1.30 -7.21
C TYR A 31 12.83 1.62 -8.45
N GLY A 32 12.25 1.46 -9.64
CA GLY A 32 12.97 1.63 -10.92
C GLY A 32 12.09 1.62 -12.16
N GLY A 33 12.68 1.90 -13.33
CA GLY A 33 12.01 1.81 -14.63
C GLY A 33 10.91 2.87 -14.84
N ASN A 34 9.85 2.50 -15.56
CA ASN A 34 8.73 3.41 -15.90
C ASN A 34 8.05 4.05 -14.69
N ALA A 35 8.12 3.40 -13.53
CA ALA A 35 7.59 3.92 -12.27
C ALA A 35 8.32 5.20 -11.79
N MET A 36 9.53 5.48 -12.29
CA MET A 36 10.31 6.69 -11.97
C MET A 36 10.01 7.88 -12.89
N ILE A 37 9.51 7.62 -14.10
CA ILE A 37 9.40 8.62 -15.17
C ILE A 37 7.99 9.21 -15.20
N SER A 38 6.96 8.38 -15.09
CA SER A 38 5.58 8.85 -15.07
C SER A 38 5.26 9.51 -13.73
N ALA A 39 4.87 10.78 -13.74
CA ALA A 39 4.48 11.51 -12.55
C ALA A 39 3.32 10.82 -11.80
N LYS A 40 2.35 10.26 -12.54
CA LYS A 40 1.23 9.51 -11.97
C LYS A 40 1.70 8.23 -11.28
N LEU A 41 2.58 7.45 -11.92
CA LEU A 41 3.09 6.21 -11.32
C LEU A 41 3.98 6.50 -10.11
N LYS A 42 4.79 7.55 -10.18
CA LYS A 42 5.60 8.01 -9.04
C LYS A 42 4.72 8.34 -7.84
N ASP A 43 3.66 9.12 -8.02
CA ASP A 43 2.72 9.45 -6.94
C ASP A 43 2.02 8.20 -6.38
N SER A 44 1.54 7.30 -7.24
CA SER A 44 0.94 6.03 -6.78
C SER A 44 1.92 5.18 -5.97
N VAL A 45 3.16 5.00 -6.44
CA VAL A 45 4.17 4.20 -5.71
C VAL A 45 4.49 4.83 -4.36
N MET A 46 4.63 6.16 -4.29
CA MET A 46 4.92 6.83 -3.02
C MET A 46 3.76 6.71 -2.03
N ARG A 47 2.50 6.79 -2.49
CA ARG A 47 1.32 6.56 -1.65
C ARG A 47 1.29 5.14 -1.09
N ASP A 48 1.64 4.14 -1.89
CA ASP A 48 1.67 2.75 -1.44
C ASP A 48 2.78 2.51 -0.41
N ILE A 49 3.98 3.08 -0.63
CA ILE A 49 5.08 3.03 0.34
C ILE A 49 4.68 3.66 1.69
N VAL A 50 4.04 4.83 1.64
CA VAL A 50 3.56 5.52 2.85
C VAL A 50 2.47 4.70 3.54
N LEU A 51 1.50 4.14 2.79
CA LEU A 51 0.46 3.28 3.34
C LEU A 51 1.07 2.09 4.10
N LEU A 52 2.02 1.39 3.49
CA LEU A 52 2.72 0.26 4.11
C LEU A 52 3.40 0.68 5.42
N SER A 53 4.07 1.83 5.43
CA SER A 53 4.68 2.38 6.64
C SER A 53 3.64 2.71 7.74
N LEU A 54 2.51 3.32 7.37
CA LEU A 54 1.45 3.69 8.31
C LEU A 54 0.77 2.48 8.97
N ILE A 55 0.70 1.34 8.28
CA ILE A 55 0.15 0.09 8.83
C ILE A 55 1.21 -0.76 9.57
N GLY A 56 2.43 -0.24 9.75
CA GLY A 56 3.48 -0.85 10.56
C GLY A 56 4.47 -1.73 9.80
N VAL A 57 4.46 -1.74 8.47
CA VAL A 57 5.49 -2.40 7.65
C VAL A 57 6.74 -1.52 7.57
N LYS A 58 7.92 -2.12 7.74
CA LYS A 58 9.20 -1.41 7.60
C LYS A 58 9.66 -1.48 6.15
N VAL A 59 9.34 -0.46 5.36
CA VAL A 59 9.74 -0.39 3.95
C VAL A 59 11.20 0.07 3.84
N VAL A 60 11.99 -0.62 3.02
CA VAL A 60 13.41 -0.32 2.72
C VAL A 60 13.63 -0.26 1.22
#